data_AF-A0A2W7RYZ8-F1
#
_entry.id   AF-A0A2W7RYZ8-F1
#
_cell.length_a   1.000
_cell.length_b   1.000
_cell.length_c   1.000
_cell.angle_alpha   90.00
_cell.angle_beta   90.00
_cell.angle_gamma   90.00
#
_symmetry.space_group_name_H-M   'P 1'
#
loop_
_entity.id
_entity.type
_entity.pdbx_description
1 polymer ?
#
loop_
_entity_poly.entity_id
_entity_poly.type
_entity_poly.pdbx_seq_one_letter_code
_entity_poly.pdbx_strand_id
1 'polypeptide(L)' 'MTELIIYAVVFVLLIGHCLFAGKMYRAVHADSKLTLHEKNDWKLKSLIFPFYFWGKYKELKS' A
#
# COMPACT_ATOMS: atom_id res chain seq x y z
N MET A 1 9.49 -4.76 -29.98
CA MET A 1 8.48 -5.69 -29.39
C MET A 1 8.74 -5.96 -27.92
N THR A 2 10.00 -6.09 -27.51
CA THR A 2 10.40 -6.17 -26.10
C THR A 2 9.93 -4.97 -25.27
N GLU A 3 9.95 -3.75 -25.83
CA GLU A 3 9.47 -2.56 -25.09
C GLU A 3 8.00 -2.67 -24.70
N LEU A 4 7.16 -3.20 -25.60
CA LEU A 4 5.73 -3.40 -25.33
C LEU A 4 5.51 -4.38 -24.16
N ILE A 5 6.30 -5.46 -24.09
CA ILE A 5 6.25 -6.41 -22.97
C ILE A 5 6.66 -5.74 -21.68
N ILE A 6 7.76 -4.96 -21.69
CA ILE A 6 8.25 -4.24 -20.51
C ILE A 6 7.18 -3.28 -20.00
N TYR A 7 6.56 -2.50 -20.88
CA TYR A 7 5.50 -1.55 -20.49
C TYR A 7 4.27 -2.27 -19.93
N ALA A 8 3.85 -3.39 -20.53
CA ALA A 8 2.76 -4.19 -20.01
C ALA A 8 3.05 -4.70 -18.59
N VAL A 9 4.27 -5.20 -18.33
CA VAL A 9 4.69 -5.64 -16.99
C VAL A 9 4.69 -4.48 -15.99
N VAL A 10 5.29 -3.33 -16.35
CA VAL A 10 5.30 -2.14 -15.49
C VAL A 10 3.88 -1.67 -15.18
N PHE A 11 2.97 -1.72 -16.16
CA PHE A 11 1.58 -1.33 -15.98
C PHE A 11 0.84 -2.26 -15.01
N VAL A 12 1.04 -3.58 -15.13
CA VAL A 12 0.49 -4.56 -14.19
C VAL A 12 1.03 -4.33 -12.77
N LEU A 13 2.34 -4.05 -12.63
CA LEU A 13 2.94 -3.72 -11.35
C LEU A 13 2.35 -2.44 -10.74
N LEU A 14 2.10 -1.41 -11.57
CA LEU A 14 1.48 -0.16 -11.14
C LEU A 14 0.04 -0.39 -10.65
N ILE A 15 -0.75 -1.19 -11.38
CA ILE A 15 -2.11 -1.56 -10.94
C ILE A 15 -2.04 -2.28 -9.60
N GLY A 16 -1.15 -3.28 -9.47
CA GLY A 16 -0.93 -4.00 -8.22
C GLY A 16 -0.60 -3.05 -7.06
N HIS A 17 0.34 -2.12 -7.28
CA HIS A 17 0.70 -1.10 -6.30
C HIS A 17 -0.52 -0.28 -5.85
N CYS A 18 -1.31 0.25 -6.79
CA CYS A 18 -2.50 1.04 -6.49
C CYS A 18 -3.56 0.25 -5.70
N LEU A 19 -3.83 -0.99 -6.09
CA LEU A 19 -4.79 -1.87 -5.39
C LEU A 19 -4.33 -2.15 -3.94
N PHE A 20 -3.05 -2.45 -3.75
CA PHE A 20 -2.49 -2.70 -2.42
C PHE A 20 -2.48 -1.44 -1.55
N ALA A 21 -2.11 -0.28 -2.09
CA ALA A 21 -2.17 1.00 -1.39
C ALA A 21 -3.61 1.31 -0.95
N GLY A 22 -4.60 1.15 -1.84
CA GLY A 22 -6.01 1.33 -1.51
C GLY A 22 -6.51 0.38 -0.42
N LYS A 23 -6.12 -0.90 -0.47
CA LYS A 23 -6.44 -1.88 0.57
C LYS A 23 -5.86 -1.47 1.92
N MET A 24 -4.59 -1.10 1.96
CA MET A 24 -3.91 -0.69 3.18
C MET A 24 -4.52 0.61 3.75
N TYR A 25 -4.79 1.59 2.90
CA TYR A 25 -5.45 2.83 3.28
C TYR A 25 -6.78 2.57 4.00
N ARG A 26 -7.64 1.70 3.43
CA ARG A 26 -8.94 1.38 4.02
C ARG A 26 -8.79 0.71 5.38
N ALA A 27 -7.84 -0.23 5.52
CA ALA A 27 -7.58 -0.91 6.78
C ALA A 27 -7.10 0.06 7.88
N VAL A 28 -6.11 0.89 7.57
CA VAL A 28 -5.59 1.91 8.49
C VAL A 28 -6.67 2.93 8.86
N HIS A 29 -7.50 3.34 7.90
CA HIS A 29 -8.56 4.31 8.16
C HIS A 29 -9.61 3.78 9.14
N ALA A 30 -10.00 2.50 8.97
CA ALA A 30 -10.97 1.82 9.81
C ALA A 30 -10.42 1.41 11.19
N ASP A 31 -9.11 1.49 11.41
CA ASP A 31 -8.48 1.11 12.68
C ASP A 31 -8.79 2.13 13.78
N SER A 32 -9.60 1.76 14.77
CA SER A 32 -9.96 2.66 15.89
C SER A 32 -8.87 2.77 16.95
N LYS A 33 -7.82 1.92 16.90
CA LYS A 33 -6.72 1.95 17.88
C LYS A 33 -5.67 3.01 17.55
N LEU A 34 -5.59 3.43 16.29
CA LEU A 34 -4.64 4.45 15.82
C LEU A 34 -5.20 5.86 16.00
N THR A 35 -4.34 6.76 16.46
CA THR A 35 -4.59 8.20 16.43
C THR A 35 -4.62 8.73 14.99
N LEU A 36 -5.16 9.94 14.79
CA LEU A 36 -5.19 10.58 13.48
C LEU A 36 -3.79 10.75 12.87
N HIS A 37 -2.79 11.08 13.69
CA HIS A 37 -1.42 11.26 13.21
C HIS A 37 -0.80 9.95 12.72
N GLU A 38 -0.95 8.88 13.49
CA GLU A 38 -0.47 7.54 13.12
C GLU A 38 -1.17 7.02 11.87
N LYS A 39 -2.49 7.27 11.74
CA LYS A 39 -3.22 6.94 10.51
C LYS A 39 -2.62 7.63 9.29
N ASN A 40 -2.29 8.92 9.39
CA ASN A 40 -1.74 9.66 8.27
C ASN A 40 -0.33 9.19 7.90
N ASP A 41 0.50 8.87 8.90
CA ASP A 41 1.82 8.30 8.68
C ASP A 41 1.75 6.94 7.96
N TRP A 42 0.87 6.04 8.42
CA TRP A 42 0.65 4.76 7.76
C TRP A 42 0.07 4.89 6.35
N LYS A 43 -0.82 5.85 6.12
CA LYS A 43 -1.35 6.15 4.79
C LYS A 43 -0.23 6.63 3.85
N LEU A 44 0.66 7.50 4.32
CA LEU A 44 1.80 7.98 3.52
C LEU A 44 2.76 6.83 3.18
N LYS A 45 3.08 5.98 4.17
CA LYS A 45 3.88 4.77 3.97
C LYS A 45 3.26 3.81 2.94
N SER A 46 1.92 3.70 2.93
CA SER A 46 1.20 2.89 1.95
C SER A 46 1.29 3.42 0.51
N LEU A 47 1.46 4.73 0.31
CA LEU A 47 1.66 5.32 -1.02
C LEU A 47 3.06 5.03 -1.57
N ILE A 48 4.08 4.96 -0.71
CA ILE A 48 5.47 4.74 -1.14
C ILE A 48 5.69 3.26 -1.46
N PHE A 49 5.39 2.38 -0.51
CA PHE A 49 5.62 0.95 -0.71
C PHE A 49 4.60 0.09 0.06
N PRO A 50 3.39 -0.08 -0.48
CA PRO A 50 2.28 -0.68 0.26
C PRO A 50 2.54 -2.13 0.64
N PHE A 51 3.28 -2.89 -0.17
CA PHE A 51 3.54 -4.30 0.10
C PHE A 51 4.41 -4.51 1.35
N TYR A 52 5.51 -3.77 1.48
CA TYR A 52 6.41 -3.84 2.64
C TYR A 52 5.72 -3.35 3.92
N PHE A 53 5.10 -2.17 3.86
CA PHE A 53 4.47 -1.56 5.02
C PHE A 53 3.20 -2.29 5.45
N TRP A 54 2.52 -3.01 4.56
CA TRP A 54 1.43 -3.90 4.95
C TRP A 54 1.88 -5.01 5.90
N GLY A 55 3.08 -5.58 5.67
CA GLY A 55 3.68 -6.54 6.60
C GLY A 55 3.90 -5.93 7.98
N LYS A 56 4.55 -4.77 8.03
CA LYS A 56 4.81 -4.02 9.28
C LYS A 56 3.52 -3.61 10.00
N TYR A 57 2.51 -3.17 9.27
CA TYR A 57 1.21 -2.80 9.84
C TYR A 57 0.51 -4.01 10.48
N LYS A 58 0.60 -5.20 9.88
CA LYS A 58 0.04 -6.42 10.47
C LYS A 58 0.81 -6.88 11.71
N GLU A 59 2.14 -6.76 11.73
CA GLU A 59 2.97 -7.07 12.90
C GLU A 59 2.56 -6.19 14.11
N LEU A 60 2.29 -4.91 13.89
CA LEU A 60 1.83 -3.98 14.94
C LEU A 60 0.43 -4.34 15.48
N LYS A 61 -0.41 -4.99 14.67
CA LYS A 61 -1.79 -5.35 15.04
C LYS A 61 -1.87 -6.71 15.77
N SER A 62 -0.86 -7.56 15.61
CA SER A 62 -0.77 -8.87 16.29
C SER A 62 -0.51 -8.71 17.77
#